data_AF-A0A330MJI5-F1
#
_entry.id   AF-A0A330MJI5-F1
#
_cell.length_a   1.000
_cell.length_b   1.000
_cell.length_c   1.000
_cell.angle_alpha   90.00
_cell.angle_beta   90.00
_cell.angle_gamma   90.00
#
_symmetry.space_group_name_H-M   'P 1'
#
loop_
_entity.id
_entity.type
_entity.pdbx_description
1 polymer ?
#
loop_
_entity_poly.entity_id
_entity_poly.type
_entity_poly.pdbx_seq_one_letter_code
_entity_poly.pdbx_strand_id
1 'polypeptide(L)'
;MIITTLIAGFAVLSAFNSTNNTELTKIETLSVGDFCDGWEDGYCEGWKDVKGSLSLCPLTPLCPLPELGQDSYRGGYNRGFKAGMRAANND
;
A
#
# COMPACT_ATOMS: atom_id res chain seq x y z
N MET A 1 -25.70 32.17 -46.36
CA MET A 1 -25.03 31.80 -45.09
C MET A 1 -24.58 30.35 -45.23
N ILE A 2 -23.35 30.12 -45.70
CA ILE A 2 -22.82 28.76 -45.94
C ILE A 2 -21.35 28.78 -45.53
N ILE A 3 -21.06 28.46 -44.27
CA ILE A 3 -19.73 28.04 -43.82
C ILE A 3 -19.97 27.00 -42.72
N THR A 4 -20.04 25.71 -43.09
CA THR A 4 -19.90 24.62 -42.13
C THR A 4 -18.46 24.14 -42.20
N THR A 5 -17.75 24.46 -41.14
CA THR A 5 -16.33 24.25 -40.89
C THR A 5 -15.93 22.78 -40.92
N LEU A 6 -14.77 22.54 -41.53
CA LEU A 6 -13.92 21.37 -41.33
C LEU A 6 -13.94 20.90 -39.87
N ILE A 7 -14.31 19.65 -39.63
CA ILE A 7 -13.85 18.91 -38.45
C ILE A 7 -12.81 17.94 -38.96
N ALA A 8 -11.56 18.28 -38.66
CA ALA A 8 -10.38 17.51 -38.92
C ALA A 8 -10.53 16.08 -38.40
N GLY A 9 -10.01 15.14 -39.18
CA GLY A 9 -9.91 13.75 -38.77
C GLY A 9 -9.10 13.61 -37.48
N PHE A 10 -9.62 12.76 -36.60
CA PHE A 10 -8.80 12.01 -35.66
C PHE A 10 -9.25 10.57 -35.77
N ALA A 11 -8.58 9.82 -36.65
CA ALA A 11 -8.56 8.38 -36.57
C ALA A 11 -7.80 8.02 -35.28
N VAL A 12 -8.52 7.76 -34.19
CA VAL A 12 -7.91 7.17 -32.99
C VAL A 12 -7.90 5.67 -33.19
N LEU A 13 -6.86 5.20 -33.87
CA LEU A 13 -6.45 3.81 -33.92
C LEU A 13 -5.55 3.52 -32.73
N SER A 14 -6.08 2.89 -31.68
CA SER A 14 -5.29 2.03 -30.79
C SER A 14 -6.19 1.38 -29.73
N ALA A 15 -6.67 0.17 -30.03
CA ALA A 15 -7.11 -0.77 -29.02
C ALA A 15 -6.28 -2.06 -29.19
N PHE A 16 -5.01 -2.00 -28.80
CA PHE A 16 -4.29 -3.22 -28.47
C PHE A 16 -4.82 -3.70 -27.12
N ASN A 17 -5.77 -4.64 -27.14
CA ASN A 17 -6.14 -5.38 -25.95
C ASN A 17 -4.96 -6.29 -25.59
N SER A 18 -4.11 -5.83 -24.67
CA SER A 18 -3.16 -6.68 -23.96
C SER A 18 -3.94 -7.50 -22.93
N THR A 19 -4.46 -8.65 -23.35
CA THR A 19 -4.83 -9.71 -22.42
C THR A 19 -3.55 -10.30 -21.85
N ASN A 20 -3.11 -9.77 -20.71
CA ASN A 20 -2.10 -10.44 -19.88
C ASN A 20 -2.80 -11.52 -19.07
N ASN A 21 -2.84 -12.72 -19.62
CA ASN A 21 -3.05 -13.96 -18.90
C ASN A 21 -1.80 -14.28 -18.05
N THR A 22 -1.67 -13.55 -16.94
CA THR A 22 -0.82 -13.94 -15.80
C THR A 22 -1.73 -14.43 -14.69
N GLU A 23 -2.25 -15.63 -14.90
CA GLU A 23 -3.02 -16.37 -13.91
C GLU A 23 -2.02 -17.10 -12.99
N LEU A 24 -2.12 -16.81 -11.68
CA LEU A 24 -1.67 -17.64 -10.56
C LEU A 24 -0.24 -17.51 -9.97
N THR A 25 0.40 -16.33 -10.02
CA THR A 25 1.53 -15.99 -9.10
C THR A 25 1.41 -14.62 -8.42
N LYS A 26 0.40 -13.83 -8.80
CA LYS A 26 0.20 -12.44 -8.35
C LYS A 26 -0.61 -12.32 -7.04
N ILE A 27 -1.18 -13.43 -6.54
CA ILE A 27 -2.14 -13.38 -5.42
C ILE A 27 -1.43 -13.31 -4.06
N GLU A 28 -0.29 -13.99 -3.86
CA GLU A 28 0.47 -13.92 -2.59
C GLU A 28 1.36 -12.68 -2.47
N THR A 29 1.83 -12.12 -3.59
CA THR A 29 2.77 -10.99 -3.58
C THR A 29 2.09 -9.63 -3.35
N LEU A 30 0.82 -9.48 -3.74
CA LEU A 30 0.08 -8.23 -3.48
C LEU A 30 -0.39 -8.12 -2.02
N SER A 31 -0.87 -9.20 -1.41
CA SER A 31 -1.39 -9.14 -0.04
C SER A 31 -0.27 -9.01 1.01
N VAL A 32 0.88 -9.65 0.80
CA VAL A 32 2.06 -9.44 1.66
C VAL A 32 2.57 -8.00 1.57
N GLY A 33 2.48 -7.37 0.38
CA GLY A 33 2.79 -5.94 0.21
C GLY A 33 1.91 -5.07 1.09
N ASP A 34 0.59 -5.20 0.96
CA ASP A 34 -0.37 -4.44 1.76
C ASP A 34 -0.16 -4.64 3.26
N PHE A 35 0.08 -5.87 3.70
CA PHE A 35 0.39 -6.17 5.10
C PHE A 35 1.66 -5.45 5.58
N CYS A 36 2.73 -5.45 4.77
CA CYS A 36 3.98 -4.84 5.16
C CYS A 36 3.92 -3.31 5.17
N ASP A 37 3.19 -2.71 4.25
CA ASP A 37 2.90 -1.26 4.27
C ASP A 37 2.16 -0.90 5.55
N GLY A 38 1.14 -1.68 5.90
CA GLY A 38 0.42 -1.53 7.16
C GLY A 38 1.34 -1.68 8.37
N TRP A 39 2.21 -2.69 8.38
CA TRP A 39 3.16 -2.91 9.47
C TRP A 39 4.07 -1.71 9.70
N GLU A 40 4.60 -1.11 8.64
CA GLU A 40 5.47 0.06 8.71
C GLU A 40 4.75 1.30 9.25
N ASP A 41 3.59 1.62 8.68
CA ASP A 41 2.77 2.75 9.12
C ASP A 41 2.34 2.58 10.58
N GLY A 42 1.85 1.39 10.92
CA GLY A 42 1.43 1.05 12.27
C GLY A 42 2.58 1.21 13.25
N TYR A 43 3.77 0.70 12.93
CA TYR A 43 4.94 0.80 13.83
C TYR A 43 5.31 2.24 14.13
N CYS A 44 5.31 3.12 13.12
CA CYS A 44 5.55 4.53 13.37
C CYS A 44 4.45 5.16 14.24
N GLU A 45 3.18 4.93 13.93
CA GLU A 45 2.08 5.57 14.66
C GLU A 45 1.99 5.06 16.12
N GLY A 46 2.26 3.78 16.35
CA GLY A 46 2.34 3.24 17.72
C GLY A 46 3.51 3.83 18.52
N TRP A 47 4.64 4.12 17.86
CA TRP A 47 5.74 4.83 18.52
C TRP A 47 5.34 6.26 18.91
N LYS A 48 4.72 6.99 17.98
CA LYS A 48 4.25 8.37 18.21
C LYS A 48 3.16 8.46 19.26
N ASP A 49 2.33 7.44 19.43
CA ASP A 49 1.33 7.38 20.50
C ASP A 49 1.98 7.48 21.90
N VAL A 50 3.17 6.88 22.06
CA VAL A 50 3.92 6.87 23.31
C VAL A 50 4.88 8.06 23.43
N LYS A 51 5.63 8.39 22.36
CA LYS A 51 6.68 9.43 22.39
C LYS A 51 6.17 10.82 22.01
N GLY A 52 4.91 10.93 21.57
CA GLY A 52 4.27 12.17 21.13
C GLY A 52 4.10 12.25 19.61
N SER A 53 3.03 12.90 19.17
CA SER A 53 2.61 12.96 17.76
C SER A 53 3.62 13.62 16.81
N LEU A 54 4.50 14.47 17.35
CA LEU A 54 5.58 15.13 16.59
C LEU A 54 6.92 14.40 16.66
N SER A 55 6.97 13.23 17.32
CA SER A 55 8.18 12.42 17.35
C SER A 55 8.49 11.85 15.97
N LEU A 56 9.79 11.69 15.69
CA LEU A 56 10.25 11.03 14.48
C LEU A 56 9.92 9.54 14.54
N CYS A 57 9.51 8.97 13.41
CA CYS A 57 9.35 7.53 13.29
C CYS A 57 10.72 6.86 13.51
N PRO A 58 10.83 5.84 14.37
CA PRO A 58 12.02 5.00 14.47
C PRO A 58 12.19 4.18 13.18
N LEU A 59 13.36 3.57 13.03
CA LEU A 59 13.54 2.56 11.98
C LEU A 59 12.61 1.37 12.25
N THR A 60 11.72 1.09 11.30
CA THR A 60 10.81 -0.04 11.37
C THR A 60 11.57 -1.36 11.28
N PRO A 61 11.35 -2.34 12.18
CA PRO A 61 11.92 -3.67 12.06
C PRO A 61 11.36 -4.41 10.85
N LEU A 62 12.07 -5.47 10.41
CA LEU A 62 11.65 -6.28 9.27
C LEU A 62 10.18 -6.73 9.42
N CYS A 63 9.40 -6.52 8.37
CA CYS A 63 8.01 -6.94 8.30
C CYS A 63 7.87 -8.44 8.60
N PRO A 64 7.08 -8.84 9.61
CA PRO A 64 6.86 -10.24 9.92
C PRO A 64 5.95 -10.89 8.88
N LEU A 65 5.97 -12.23 8.79
CA LEU A 65 4.98 -12.93 7.98
C LEU A 65 3.57 -12.74 8.57
N PRO A 66 2.57 -12.45 7.73
CA PRO A 66 1.19 -12.34 8.17
C PRO A 66 0.65 -13.70 8.63
N GLU A 67 -0.24 -13.66 9.62
CA GLU A 67 -1.03 -14.83 10.01
C GLU A 67 -2.08 -15.12 8.92
N LEU A 68 -2.56 -16.36 8.83
CA LEU A 68 -3.59 -16.75 7.85
C LEU A 68 -4.83 -15.85 7.98
N GLY A 69 -5.21 -15.19 6.88
CA GLY A 69 -6.35 -14.25 6.84
C GLY A 69 -6.10 -12.89 7.50
N GLN A 70 -4.85 -12.58 7.87
CA GLN A 70 -4.44 -11.27 8.39
C GLN A 70 -3.45 -10.55 7.46
N ASP A 71 -3.30 -10.99 6.22
CA ASP A 71 -2.44 -10.43 5.18
C ASP A 71 -2.99 -9.14 4.54
N SER A 72 -3.79 -8.37 5.30
CA SER A 72 -4.28 -7.07 4.86
C SER A 72 -3.47 -5.95 5.48
N TYR A 73 -3.50 -4.78 4.85
CA TYR A 73 -2.99 -3.53 5.44
C TYR A 73 -3.46 -3.32 6.88
N ARG A 74 -4.75 -3.53 7.15
CA ARG A 74 -5.30 -3.38 8.51
C ARG A 74 -4.68 -4.37 9.50
N GLY A 75 -4.42 -5.60 9.04
CA GLY A 75 -3.71 -6.61 9.83
C GLY A 75 -2.30 -6.18 10.17
N GLY A 76 -1.57 -5.71 9.16
CA GLY A 76 -0.24 -5.12 9.30
C GLY A 76 -0.21 -3.97 10.29
N TYR A 77 -1.07 -2.97 10.08
CA TYR A 77 -1.18 -1.76 10.89
C TYR A 77 -1.43 -2.07 12.36
N ASN A 78 -2.42 -2.89 12.67
CA ASN A 78 -2.73 -3.24 14.05
C ASN A 78 -1.59 -3.97 14.75
N ARG A 79 -0.82 -4.78 14.01
CA ARG A 79 0.34 -5.50 14.55
C ARG A 79 1.53 -4.57 14.73
N GLY A 80 1.81 -3.75 13.72
CA GLY A 80 2.85 -2.73 13.72
C GLY A 80 2.65 -1.75 14.87
N PHE A 81 1.42 -1.23 15.06
CA PHE A 81 1.08 -0.30 16.13
C PHE A 81 1.43 -0.83 17.52
N LYS A 82 1.07 -2.09 17.79
CA LYS A 82 1.43 -2.74 19.06
C LYS A 82 2.94 -2.90 19.21
N ALA A 83 3.65 -3.22 18.13
CA ALA A 83 5.11 -3.35 18.15
C ALA A 83 5.80 -1.99 18.37
N GLY A 84 5.33 -0.93 17.71
CA GLY A 84 5.83 0.44 17.84
C GLY A 84 5.66 0.98 19.26
N MET A 85 4.48 0.82 19.85
CA MET A 85 4.26 1.18 21.26
C MET A 85 5.20 0.43 22.20
N ARG A 86 5.41 -0.87 21.98
CA ARG A 86 6.32 -1.68 22.80
C ARG A 86 7.76 -1.20 22.66
N ALA A 87 8.22 -0.90 21.46
CA ALA A 87 9.54 -0.37 21.23
C ALA A 87 9.72 0.97 21.96
N ALA A 88 8.75 1.88 21.84
CA ALA A 88 8.78 3.17 22.51
C ALA A 88 8.82 3.07 24.04
N ASN A 89 8.11 2.11 24.64
CA ASN A 89 8.13 1.91 26.09
C ASN A 89 9.46 1.30 26.61
N ASN A 90 10.29 0.73 25.74
CA ASN A 90 11.58 0.13 26.08
C ASN A 90 12.79 0.96 25.58
N ASP A 91 12.53 2.17 25.09
CA ASP A 91 13.50 3.18 24.66
C ASP A 91 13.71 4.21 25.78
#